data_AF-A0A2V7Z8Q9-F1
#
_entry.id   AF-A0A2V7Z8Q9-F1
#
_cell.length_a   1.000
_cell.length_b   1.000
_cell.length_c   1.000
_cell.angle_alpha   90.00
_cell.angle_beta   90.00
_cell.angle_gamma   90.00
#
_symmetry.space_group_name_H-M   'P 1'
#
loop_
_entity.id
_entity.type
_entity.pdbx_description
1 polymer ?
#
loop_
_entity_poly.entity_id
_entity_poly.type
_entity_poly.pdbx_seq_one_letter_code
_entity_poly.pdbx_strand_id
1 'polypeptide(L)'
;MADGEQGILFDSLVVCDDVRFENNGKLLLIGVYSDVVQVVKLPLQMRSLGLAIKARVISTGRYPFAVSIADPQGNQLLDANGELNYEGEPGRTIWFPVVMGPARWSA
;
A
#
# COMPACT_ATOMS: atom_id res chain seq x y z
N MET A 1 5.61 25.58 -9.09
CA MET A 1 4.29 24.96 -8.85
C MET A 1 4.18 24.82 -7.35
N ALA A 2 3.16 25.45 -6.75
CA ALA A 2 3.08 25.64 -5.32
C ALA A 2 2.96 24.30 -4.60
N ASP A 3 3.83 24.14 -3.60
CA ASP A 3 3.84 23.10 -2.58
C ASP A 3 2.55 23.21 -1.76
N GLY A 4 1.47 22.62 -2.29
CA GLY A 4 0.18 22.57 -1.60
C GLY A 4 0.34 21.68 -0.37
N GLU A 5 0.00 22.22 0.80
CA GLU A 5 0.06 21.49 2.08
C GLU A 5 -0.46 20.05 1.89
N GLN A 6 0.45 19.08 1.99
CA GLN A 6 0.08 17.68 1.89
C GLN A 6 -0.79 17.35 3.10
N GLY A 7 -2.12 17.27 2.89
CA GLY A 7 -3.09 16.91 3.92
C GLY A 7 -2.94 15.48 4.44
N ILE A 8 -1.97 14.72 3.90
CA ILE A 8 -1.58 13.39 4.35
C ILE A 8 -0.06 13.24 4.21
N LEU A 9 0.57 12.64 5.22
CA LEU A 9 1.99 12.29 5.25
C LEU A 9 2.12 10.77 5.31
N PHE A 10 2.84 10.16 4.35
CA PHE A 10 3.05 8.71 4.33
C PHE A 10 4.29 8.35 5.16
N ASP A 11 4.12 7.42 6.12
CA ASP A 11 5.18 7.04 7.06
C ASP A 11 5.88 5.73 6.67
N SER A 12 5.10 4.70 6.32
CA SER A 12 5.64 3.36 6.07
C SER A 12 4.71 2.52 5.20
N LEU A 13 5.31 1.61 4.45
CA LEU A 13 4.63 0.60 3.65
C LEU A 13 5.01 -0.79 4.16
N VAL A 14 4.02 -1.66 4.37
CA VAL A 14 4.23 -3.08 4.65
C VAL A 14 3.63 -3.90 3.53
N VAL A 15 4.44 -4.79 2.97
CA VAL A 15 4.04 -5.70 1.89
C VAL A 15 3.66 -7.05 2.50
N CYS A 16 2.53 -7.61 2.10
CA CYS A 16 2.04 -8.89 2.60
C CYS A 16 1.14 -9.61 1.57
N ASP A 17 0.79 -10.87 1.83
CA ASP A 17 -0.16 -11.59 0.97
C ASP A 17 -1.56 -11.00 1.03
N ASP A 18 -1.98 -10.55 2.23
CA ASP A 18 -3.33 -10.06 2.48
C ASP A 18 -3.37 -9.05 3.64
N VAL A 19 -4.26 -8.05 3.53
CA VAL A 19 -4.50 -7.00 4.53
C VAL A 19 -5.99 -6.97 4.86
N ARG A 20 -6.35 -7.15 6.14
CA ARG A 20 -7.75 -7.17 6.57
C ARG A 20 -8.00 -6.29 7.77
N PHE A 21 -9.12 -5.58 7.75
CA PHE A 21 -9.69 -4.95 8.94
C PHE A 21 -10.82 -5.83 9.47
N GLU A 22 -10.68 -6.26 10.73
CA GLU A 22 -11.77 -6.90 11.44
C GLU A 22 -12.78 -5.86 11.93
N ASN A 23 -14.03 -6.28 12.13
CA ASN A 23 -15.11 -5.43 12.66
C ASN A 23 -14.86 -4.89 14.08
N ASN A 24 -13.81 -5.37 14.76
CA ASN A 24 -13.36 -4.92 16.07
C ASN A 24 -12.23 -3.88 16.00
N GLY A 25 -11.85 -3.43 14.79
CA GLY A 25 -10.79 -2.45 14.57
C GLY A 25 -9.37 -3.01 14.52
N LYS A 26 -9.19 -4.34 14.59
CA LYS A 26 -7.88 -4.96 14.40
C LYS A 26 -7.49 -4.94 12.93
N LEU A 27 -6.24 -4.55 12.68
CA LEU A 27 -5.56 -4.73 11.41
C LEU A 27 -4.81 -6.07 11.43
N LEU A 28 -5.16 -6.97 10.51
CA LEU A 28 -4.45 -8.21 10.28
C LEU A 28 -3.58 -8.08 9.02
N LEU A 29 -2.31 -8.41 9.17
CA LEU A 29 -1.34 -8.54 8.08
C LEU A 29 -0.95 -10.01 7.98
N ILE A 30 -1.20 -10.64 6.83
CA ILE A 30 -1.00 -12.08 6.63
C ILE A 30 0.09 -12.29 5.59
N GLY A 31 1.09 -13.12 5.89
CA GLY A 31 2.20 -13.38 4.98
C GLY A 31 3.05 -12.13 4.75
N VAL A 32 3.49 -11.47 5.83
CA VAL A 32 4.31 -10.25 5.74
C VAL A 32 5.67 -10.58 5.15
N TYR A 33 6.03 -9.85 4.10
CA TYR A 33 7.33 -9.94 3.46
C TYR A 33 8.36 -9.08 4.19
N SER A 34 9.59 -9.57 4.29
CA SER A 34 10.73 -8.72 4.64
C SER A 34 11.14 -7.85 3.44
N ASP A 35 12.21 -7.09 3.61
CA ASP A 35 12.90 -6.39 2.53
C ASP A 35 13.49 -7.33 1.46
N VAL A 36 13.53 -8.64 1.72
CA VAL A 36 13.99 -9.68 0.80
C VAL A 36 12.89 -10.73 0.59
N VAL A 37 12.29 -10.73 -0.61
CA VAL A 37 11.33 -11.76 -1.00
C VAL A 37 12.09 -12.94 -1.61
N GLN A 38 12.20 -14.04 -0.87
CA GLN A 38 12.82 -15.26 -1.39
C GLN A 38 11.80 -16.06 -2.21
N VAL A 39 12.03 -16.12 -3.52
CA VAL A 39 11.18 -16.87 -4.46
C VAL A 39 11.73 -18.28 -4.65
N VAL A 40 10.92 -19.30 -4.40
CA VAL A 40 11.35 -20.72 -4.49
C VAL A 40 11.41 -21.22 -5.93
N LYS A 41 10.56 -20.69 -6.83
CA LYS A 41 10.49 -21.09 -8.24
C LYS A 41 9.95 -19.96 -9.11
N LEU A 42 10.51 -19.81 -10.31
CA LEU A 42 10.02 -18.91 -11.36
C LEU A 42 9.39 -19.72 -12.52
N PRO A 43 8.35 -19.19 -13.20
CA PRO A 43 7.67 -17.92 -12.89
C PRO A 43 6.85 -18.00 -11.60
N LEU A 44 6.86 -16.91 -10.83
CA LEU A 44 6.04 -16.79 -9.64
C LEU A 44 4.75 -16.07 -10.01
N GLN A 45 3.62 -16.68 -9.67
CA GLN A 45 2.32 -16.04 -9.75
C GLN A 45 1.79 -15.81 -8.35
N MET A 46 1.80 -14.56 -7.92
CA MET A 46 1.13 -14.14 -6.69
C MET A 46 -0.33 -13.86 -7.00
N ARG A 47 -1.25 -14.32 -6.13
CA ARG A 47 -2.69 -14.08 -6.33
C ARG A 47 -3.08 -12.63 -6.08
N SER A 48 -2.46 -12.02 -5.08
CA SER A 48 -2.61 -10.64 -4.69
C SER A 48 -1.32 -10.17 -4.04
N LEU A 49 -1.10 -8.87 -4.07
CA LEU A 49 -0.11 -8.22 -3.23
C LEU A 49 -0.82 -7.20 -2.35
N GLY A 50 -0.90 -7.50 -1.06
CA GLY A 50 -1.41 -6.62 -0.04
C GLY A 50 -0.36 -5.58 0.36
N LEU A 51 -0.78 -4.33 0.41
CA LEU A 51 0.01 -3.20 0.84
C LEU A 51 -0.71 -2.52 2.00
N ALA A 52 -0.16 -2.61 3.19
CA ALA A 52 -0.63 -1.83 4.32
C ALA A 52 0.17 -0.53 4.40
N ILE A 53 -0.51 0.60 4.20
CA ILE A 53 0.11 1.92 4.17
C ILE A 53 -0.22 2.63 5.47
N LYS A 54 0.82 3.03 6.19
CA LYS A 54 0.72 3.89 7.37
C LYS A 54 0.87 5.34 6.94
N ALA A 55 -0.06 6.17 7.37
CA ALA A 55 -0.01 7.59 7.10
C ALA A 55 -0.50 8.41 8.30
N ARG A 56 -0.07 9.66 8.39
CA ARG A 56 -0.63 10.67 9.27
C ARG A 56 -1.48 11.63 8.44
N VAL A 57 -2.77 11.72 8.75
CA VAL A 57 -3.69 12.61 8.03
C VAL A 57 -3.74 13.95 8.75
N ILE A 58 -3.36 15.02 8.06
CA ILE A 58 -3.20 16.38 8.62
C ILE A 58 -4.50 17.19 8.50
N SER A 59 -5.39 16.85 7.57
CA SER A 59 -6.71 17.49 7.42
C SER A 59 -7.77 16.49 6.95
N THR A 60 -9.04 16.79 7.14
CA THR A 60 -10.12 15.98 6.55
C THR A 60 -10.25 16.24 5.06
N GLY A 61 -10.59 15.22 4.27
CA GLY A 61 -10.81 15.38 2.84
C GLY A 61 -10.57 14.10 2.04
N ARG A 62 -10.51 14.29 0.72
CA ARG A 62 -10.23 13.23 -0.25
C ARG A 62 -8.78 13.33 -0.72
N TYR A 63 -8.06 12.24 -0.61
CA TYR A 63 -6.65 12.14 -0.93
C TYR A 63 -6.46 11.13 -2.06
N PRO A 64 -6.26 11.57 -3.31
CA PRO A 64 -5.85 10.67 -4.36
C PRO A 64 -4.45 10.13 -4.03
N PHE A 65 -4.25 8.83 -4.27
CA PHE A 65 -2.95 8.20 -4.13
C PHE A 65 -2.69 7.28 -5.32
N ALA A 66 -1.40 7.10 -5.61
CA ALA A 66 -0.90 6.16 -6.59
C ALA A 66 0.15 5.29 -5.92
N VAL A 67 0.11 3.99 -6.17
CA VAL A 67 1.12 3.05 -5.73
C VAL A 67 1.65 2.30 -6.94
N SER A 68 2.95 2.40 -7.16
CA SER A 68 3.61 1.67 -8.24
C SER A 68 4.70 0.76 -7.71
N ILE A 69 4.87 -0.37 -8.38
CA ILE A 69 6.01 -1.26 -8.19
C ILE A 69 6.79 -1.25 -9.48
N ALA A 70 8.09 -0.99 -9.37
CA ALA A 70 9.03 -1.05 -10.47
C ALA A 70 10.11 -2.10 -10.21
N ASP A 71 10.66 -2.66 -11.28
CA ASP A 71 11.88 -3.45 -11.19
C ASP A 71 13.11 -2.54 -10.94
N PRO A 72 14.31 -3.11 -10.68
CA PRO A 72 15.52 -2.31 -10.47
C PRO A 72 15.97 -1.47 -11.67
N GLN A 73 15.44 -1.74 -12.88
CA GLN A 73 15.72 -0.97 -14.09
C GLN A 73 14.73 0.20 -14.26
N GLY A 74 13.73 0.30 -13.38
CA GLY A 74 12.68 1.32 -13.41
C GLY A 74 11.48 0.94 -14.27
N ASN A 75 11.40 -0.30 -14.78
CA ASN A 75 10.21 -0.74 -15.52
C ASN A 75 9.06 -0.96 -14.54
N GLN A 76 7.93 -0.27 -14.74
CA GLN A 76 6.74 -0.48 -13.93
C GLN A 76 6.17 -1.88 -14.16
N LEU A 77 6.05 -2.64 -13.07
CA LEU A 77 5.47 -3.98 -13.03
C LEU A 77 3.99 -3.93 -12.66
N LEU A 78 3.64 -3.03 -11.73
CA LEU A 78 2.27 -2.84 -11.25
C LEU A 78 2.03 -1.35 -10.95
N ASP A 79 0.80 -0.92 -11.19
CA ASP A 79 0.30 0.39 -10.78
C ASP A 79 -1.13 0.24 -10.25
N ALA A 80 -1.43 0.98 -9.19
CA ALA A 80 -2.73 1.05 -8.55
C ALA A 80 -3.01 2.48 -8.11
N ASN A 81 -4.15 3.01 -8.56
CA ASN A 81 -4.63 4.32 -8.20
C ASN A 81 -5.86 4.20 -7.30
N GLY A 82 -6.00 5.10 -6.35
CA GLY A 82 -7.13 5.13 -5.44
C GLY A 82 -7.39 6.50 -4.84
N GLU A 83 -8.45 6.59 -4.06
CA GLU A 83 -8.80 7.78 -3.30
C GLU A 83 -9.10 7.35 -1.86
N LEU A 84 -8.43 7.98 -0.90
CA LEU A 84 -8.73 7.86 0.51
C LEU A 84 -9.66 9.01 0.90
N ASN A 85 -10.88 8.72 1.33
CA ASN A 85 -11.75 9.69 1.97
C ASN A 85 -11.56 9.62 3.50
N TYR A 86 -11.08 10.70 4.12
CA TYR A 86 -10.85 10.79 5.55
C TYR A 86 -11.72 11.87 6.21
N GLU A 87 -12.58 11.44 7.12
CA GLU A 87 -13.53 12.29 7.86
C GLU A 87 -13.25 12.26 9.38
N GLY A 88 -12.11 11.70 9.80
CA GLY A 88 -11.72 11.60 11.19
C GLY A 88 -10.99 12.84 11.73
N GLU A 89 -10.45 12.72 12.93
CA GLU A 89 -9.70 13.78 13.60
C GLU A 89 -8.34 14.07 12.90
N PRO A 90 -8.08 15.32 12.48
CA PRO A 90 -6.78 15.73 11.97
C PRO A 90 -5.61 15.38 12.92
N GLY A 91 -4.45 15.06 12.36
CA GLY A 91 -3.25 14.64 13.08
C GLY A 91 -3.20 13.15 13.42
N ARG A 92 -4.27 12.38 13.19
CA ARG A 92 -4.32 10.94 13.45
C ARG A 92 -3.41 10.16 12.51
N THR A 93 -2.72 9.18 13.07
CA THR A 93 -2.11 8.09 12.31
C THR A 93 -3.18 7.05 11.96
N ILE A 94 -3.23 6.66 10.69
CA ILE A 94 -4.09 5.62 10.16
C ILE A 94 -3.28 4.56 9.45
N TRP A 95 -3.91 3.40 9.27
CA TRP A 95 -3.51 2.40 8.30
C TRP A 95 -4.62 2.28 7.27
N PHE A 96 -4.27 2.15 6.00
CA PHE A 96 -5.23 1.81 4.95
C PHE A 96 -4.65 0.75 4.01
N PRO A 97 -5.50 -0.15 3.48
CA PRO A 97 -5.05 -1.23 2.63
C PRO A 97 -5.11 -0.85 1.16
N VAL A 98 -4.12 -1.29 0.39
CA VAL A 98 -4.19 -1.35 -1.07
C VAL A 98 -3.93 -2.80 -1.46
N VAL A 99 -4.83 -3.41 -2.22
CA VAL A 99 -4.66 -4.78 -2.71
C VAL A 99 -4.49 -4.71 -4.21
N MET A 100 -3.31 -5.11 -4.69
CA MET A 100 -3.04 -5.22 -6.11
C MET A 100 -3.38 -6.63 -6.60
N GLY A 101 -3.90 -6.69 -7.83
CA GLY A 101 -4.32 -7.92 -8.48
C GLY A 101 -3.18 -8.91 -8.73
N PRO A 102 -3.43 -10.01 -9.47
CA PRO A 102 -2.44 -11.06 -9.63
C PRO A 102 -1.15 -10.52 -10.25
N ALA A 103 -0.05 -10.63 -9.51
CA ALA A 103 1.27 -10.20 -9.94
C ALA A 103 1.99 -11.40 -10.58
N ARG A 104 2.43 -11.24 -11.83
CA ARG A 104 3.26 -12.24 -12.52
C ARG A 104 4.69 -11.74 -12.59
N TRP A 105 5.59 -12.51 -12.02
CA TRP A 105 7.02 -12.22 -12.04
C TRP A 105 7.70 -13.27 -12.93
N SER A 106 8.24 -12.80 -14.05
CA SER A 106 9.12 -13.58 -14.95
C SER A 106 10.58 -13.23 -14.68
N ALA A 107 11.47 -14.21 -14.94
CA ALA A 107 12.92 -13.99 -14.95
C ALA A 107 13.35 -13.14 -16.15
#